data_AF-A0A7S1QDK3-F1
#
_entry.id   AF-A0A7S1QDK3-F1
#
_cell.length_a   1.000
_cell.length_b   1.000
_cell.length_c   1.000
_cell.angle_alpha   90.00
_cell.angle_beta   90.00
_cell.angle_gamma   90.00
#
_symmetry.space_group_name_H-M   'P 1'
#
loop_
_entity.id
_entity.type
_entity.pdbx_description
1 polymer ?
#
loop_
_entity_poly.entity_id
_entity_poly.type
_entity_poly.pdbx_seq_one_letter_code
_entity_poly.pdbx_strand_id
1 'polypeptide(L)'
;NSFCTLLLMRVATLFFIVALLAAVAFADTCGGNCPSNDCPGGKCLCGTTPNRVDIGHYCAMYSDWSRSCCECIANAESGGNAHAENYNDNGSYDIGLYQVNDVNWNSCSGGRAPCDPTTNAQCAHKVWQWGGGTWKLWSTCGRCGCCDRP
;
A
#
# COMPACT_ATOMS: atom_id res chain seq x y z
N ASN A 1 54.52 -15.03 -11.70
CA ASN A 1 53.43 -14.06 -12.00
C ASN A 1 52.06 -14.68 -12.24
N SER A 2 51.88 -15.79 -12.97
CA SER A 2 50.52 -16.32 -13.26
C SER A 2 49.69 -16.82 -12.07
N PHE A 3 50.32 -17.32 -10.99
CA PHE A 3 49.59 -17.83 -9.82
C PHE A 3 48.85 -16.74 -9.03
N CYS A 4 49.42 -15.53 -8.95
CA CYS A 4 48.82 -14.39 -8.24
C CYS A 4 47.58 -13.87 -9.01
N THR A 5 47.68 -13.81 -10.34
CA THR A 5 46.60 -13.34 -11.21
C THR A 5 45.38 -14.27 -11.20
N LEU A 6 45.60 -15.59 -11.15
CA LEU A 6 44.52 -16.59 -11.11
C LEU A 6 43.77 -16.58 -9.76
N LEU A 7 44.49 -16.33 -8.66
CA LEU A 7 43.90 -16.21 -7.33
C LEU A 7 43.05 -14.93 -7.20
N LEU A 8 43.57 -13.80 -7.70
CA LEU A 8 42.85 -12.52 -7.75
C LEU A 8 41.57 -12.59 -8.57
N MET A 9 41.59 -13.25 -9.74
CA MET A 9 40.39 -13.44 -10.55
C MET A 9 39.31 -14.25 -9.82
N ARG A 10 39.67 -15.35 -9.16
CA ARG A 10 38.70 -16.20 -8.44
C ARG A 10 38.08 -15.50 -7.24
N VAL A 11 38.87 -14.71 -6.51
CA VAL A 11 38.37 -13.89 -5.39
C VAL A 11 37.42 -12.80 -5.89
N ALA A 12 37.76 -12.13 -7.00
CA ALA A 12 36.90 -11.13 -7.61
C ALA A 12 35.56 -11.72 -8.11
N THR A 13 35.59 -12.91 -8.72
CA THR A 13 34.37 -13.61 -9.16
C THR A 13 33.48 -14.01 -7.99
N LEU A 14 34.05 -14.54 -6.90
CA LEU A 14 33.30 -14.87 -5.69
C LEU A 14 32.66 -13.63 -5.05
N PHE A 15 33.40 -12.52 -4.97
CA PHE A 15 32.85 -11.24 -4.50
C PHE A 15 31.69 -10.74 -5.36
N PHE A 16 31.82 -10.85 -6.69
CA PHE A 16 30.76 -10.47 -7.62
C PHE A 16 29.51 -11.34 -7.46
N ILE A 17 29.68 -12.65 -7.28
CA ILE A 17 28.57 -13.58 -7.05
C ILE A 17 27.89 -13.28 -5.71
N VAL A 18 28.65 -13.02 -4.63
CA VAL A 18 28.09 -12.64 -3.33
C VAL A 18 27.36 -11.29 -3.39
N ALA A 19 27.89 -10.31 -4.11
CA ALA A 19 27.23 -9.03 -4.31
C ALA A 19 25.94 -9.15 -5.15
N LEU A 20 25.94 -9.99 -6.20
CA LEU A 20 24.75 -10.33 -6.97
C LEU A 20 23.70 -11.05 -6.11
N LEU A 21 24.11 -12.02 -5.30
CA LEU A 21 23.22 -12.76 -4.39
C LEU A 21 22.65 -11.85 -3.29
N ALA A 22 23.42 -10.88 -2.80
CA ALA A 22 22.93 -9.88 -1.85
C ALA A 22 21.91 -8.92 -2.49
N ALA A 23 22.07 -8.57 -3.78
CA ALA A 23 21.13 -7.72 -4.50
C ALA A 23 19.75 -8.39 -4.72
N VAL A 24 19.71 -9.72 -4.88
CA VAL A 24 18.44 -10.47 -5.00
C VAL A 24 17.71 -10.66 -3.66
N ALA A 25 18.40 -10.45 -2.54
CA ALA A 25 17.87 -10.68 -1.19
C ALA A 25 17.12 -9.47 -0.60
N PHE A 26 17.16 -8.31 -1.26
CA PHE A 26 16.25 -7.22 -0.94
C PHE A 26 14.89 -7.53 -1.56
N ALA A 27 14.11 -8.35 -0.84
CA ALA A 27 12.68 -8.41 -1.05
C ALA A 27 12.13 -6.98 -0.89
N ASP A 28 11.78 -6.37 -2.00
CA ASP A 28 11.43 -4.97 -2.07
C ASP A 28 10.04 -4.81 -1.44
N THR A 29 9.99 -4.28 -0.21
CA THR A 29 8.76 -3.83 0.47
C THR A 29 8.10 -2.64 -0.25
N CYS A 30 8.35 -2.49 -1.55
CA CYS A 30 8.02 -1.34 -2.36
C CYS A 30 8.50 -0.04 -1.71
N GLY A 31 9.76 -0.03 -1.26
CA GLY A 31 10.33 1.06 -0.46
C GLY A 31 9.52 1.44 0.78
N GLY A 32 8.87 0.45 1.41
CA GLY A 32 8.03 0.61 2.60
C GLY A 32 6.53 0.79 2.31
N ASN A 33 6.10 0.74 1.05
CA ASN A 33 4.70 0.76 0.67
C ASN A 33 3.97 -0.56 0.93
N CYS A 34 4.68 -1.69 0.92
CA CYS A 34 4.16 -3.03 1.21
C CYS A 34 4.93 -3.67 2.38
N PRO A 35 4.64 -3.28 3.64
CA PRO A 35 5.44 -3.69 4.80
C PRO A 35 5.41 -5.20 5.08
N SER A 36 4.33 -5.87 4.69
CA SER A 36 4.16 -7.32 4.85
C SER A 36 5.08 -8.13 3.93
N ASN A 37 5.70 -7.48 2.94
CA ASN A 37 6.63 -8.11 2.00
C ASN A 37 6.02 -9.32 1.25
N ASP A 38 4.70 -9.27 1.05
CA ASP A 38 3.89 -10.30 0.39
C ASP A 38 3.44 -9.87 -1.02
N CYS A 39 3.68 -8.61 -1.40
CA CYS A 39 3.39 -8.10 -2.74
C CYS A 39 4.15 -8.91 -3.81
N PRO A 40 3.45 -9.70 -4.64
CA PRO A 40 4.07 -10.74 -5.45
C PRO A 40 4.94 -10.16 -6.56
N GLY A 41 6.17 -10.68 -6.66
CA GLY A 41 7.10 -10.34 -7.72
C GLY A 41 7.61 -8.90 -7.69
N GLY A 42 7.57 -8.22 -6.53
CA GLY A 42 7.97 -6.82 -6.40
C GLY A 42 7.04 -5.87 -7.16
N LYS A 43 5.77 -6.27 -7.34
CA LYS A 43 4.76 -5.39 -7.94
C LYS A 43 4.42 -4.28 -6.96
N CYS A 44 4.98 -3.11 -7.22
CA CYS A 44 4.71 -1.88 -6.50
C CYS A 44 3.77 -1.02 -7.34
N LEU A 45 2.47 -1.22 -7.18
CA LEU A 45 1.43 -0.63 -8.03
C LEU A 45 1.45 0.90 -8.00
N CYS A 46 1.84 1.48 -6.87
CA CYS A 46 1.99 2.91 -6.64
C CYS A 46 3.47 3.35 -6.59
N GLY A 47 4.39 2.49 -7.02
CA GLY A 47 5.82 2.72 -7.01
C GLY A 47 6.48 2.46 -5.66
N THR A 48 7.76 2.81 -5.56
CA THR A 48 8.62 2.46 -4.41
C THR A 48 8.88 3.63 -3.45
N THR A 49 8.19 4.75 -3.63
CA THR A 49 8.33 5.92 -2.74
C THR A 49 7.04 6.09 -1.94
N PRO A 50 7.12 6.13 -0.60
CA PRO A 50 5.97 6.48 0.23
C PRO A 50 5.46 7.88 -0.06
N ASN A 51 4.13 8.03 -0.05
CA ASN A 51 3.46 9.31 -0.21
C ASN A 51 2.70 9.64 1.07
N ARG A 52 3.37 10.31 2.01
CA ARG A 52 2.77 10.71 3.29
C ARG A 52 1.95 11.98 3.11
N VAL A 53 0.67 11.91 3.41
CA VAL A 53 -0.27 13.02 3.22
C VAL A 53 -0.95 13.47 4.51
N ASP A 54 -1.53 14.67 4.50
CA ASP A 54 -2.41 15.14 5.56
C ASP A 54 -3.76 14.43 5.49
N ILE A 55 -4.00 13.49 6.41
CA ILE A 55 -5.27 12.74 6.49
C ILE A 55 -6.47 13.68 6.67
N GLY A 56 -6.31 14.73 7.48
CA GLY A 56 -7.38 15.68 7.78
C GLY A 56 -7.87 16.43 6.55
N HIS A 57 -6.98 16.68 5.58
CA HIS A 57 -7.34 17.26 4.29
C HIS A 57 -8.30 16.35 3.51
N TYR A 58 -7.98 15.06 3.37
CA TYR A 58 -8.83 14.11 2.64
C TYR A 58 -10.13 13.81 3.39
N CYS A 59 -10.09 13.74 4.73
CA CYS A 59 -11.29 13.56 5.55
C CYS A 59 -12.23 14.78 5.55
N ALA A 60 -11.75 15.95 5.13
CA ALA A 60 -12.58 17.14 4.97
C ALA A 60 -13.23 17.25 3.58
N MET A 61 -12.90 16.38 2.62
CA MET A 61 -13.47 16.42 1.26
C MET A 61 -14.98 16.16 1.22
N TYR A 62 -15.48 15.39 2.19
CA TYR A 62 -16.88 15.00 2.30
C TYR A 62 -17.43 15.37 3.68
N SER A 63 -18.62 15.97 3.71
CA SER A 63 -19.25 16.44 4.95
C SER A 63 -20.24 15.43 5.54
N ASP A 64 -20.54 14.35 4.84
CA ASP A 64 -21.53 13.33 5.21
C ASP A 64 -20.93 12.17 6.02
N TRP A 65 -19.63 11.89 5.91
CA TRP A 65 -18.94 10.95 6.80
C TRP A 65 -18.45 11.62 8.09
N SER A 66 -18.29 10.86 9.18
CA SER A 66 -17.72 11.40 10.41
C SER A 66 -16.23 11.65 10.22
N ARG A 67 -15.80 12.90 10.34
CA ARG A 67 -14.38 13.28 10.27
C ARG A 67 -13.50 12.45 11.21
N SER A 68 -13.94 12.24 12.46
CA SER A 68 -13.19 11.43 13.42
C SER A 68 -13.11 9.95 13.03
N CYS A 69 -14.14 9.39 12.40
CA CYS A 69 -14.09 8.02 11.91
C CYS A 69 -13.18 7.91 10.69
N CYS A 70 -13.31 8.83 9.73
CA CYS A 70 -12.43 8.90 8.58
C CYS A 70 -10.95 8.98 8.98
N GLU A 71 -10.60 9.88 9.91
CA GLU A 71 -9.22 10.06 10.35
C GLU A 71 -8.69 8.79 11.05
N CYS A 72 -9.52 8.12 11.86
CA CYS A 72 -9.15 6.86 12.50
C CYS A 72 -8.93 5.74 11.47
N ILE A 73 -9.85 5.58 10.52
CA ILE A 73 -9.78 4.54 9.47
C ILE A 73 -8.53 4.76 8.62
N ALA A 74 -8.36 5.94 8.01
CA ALA A 74 -7.19 6.23 7.17
C ALA A 74 -5.86 6.02 7.91
N ASN A 75 -5.80 6.40 9.19
CA ASN A 75 -4.61 6.18 10.01
C ASN A 75 -4.38 4.70 10.34
N ALA A 76 -5.45 3.94 10.62
CA ALA A 76 -5.36 2.51 10.89
C ALA A 76 -4.99 1.69 9.64
N GLU A 77 -5.51 2.08 8.48
CA GLU A 77 -5.32 1.40 7.21
C GLU A 77 -3.92 1.64 6.61
N SER A 78 -3.40 2.87 6.65
CA SER A 78 -2.15 3.20 5.94
C SER A 78 -1.15 4.05 6.74
N GLY A 79 -1.53 4.52 7.93
CA GLY A 79 -0.76 5.51 8.67
C GLY A 79 -0.48 6.78 7.86
N GLY A 80 -1.41 7.16 6.96
CA GLY A 80 -1.28 8.33 6.10
C GLY A 80 -0.39 8.14 4.86
N ASN A 81 0.02 6.90 4.52
CA ASN A 81 0.73 6.62 3.27
C ASN A 81 -0.28 6.37 2.13
N ALA A 82 -0.45 7.35 1.25
CA ALA A 82 -1.31 7.24 0.07
C ALA A 82 -0.81 6.23 -0.97
N HIS A 83 0.42 5.73 -0.85
CA HIS A 83 0.93 4.63 -1.67
C HIS A 83 1.00 3.30 -0.89
N ALA A 84 0.37 3.17 0.28
CA ALA A 84 0.33 1.90 0.99
C ALA A 84 -0.32 0.79 0.15
N GLU A 85 0.24 -0.41 0.21
CA GLU A 85 -0.20 -1.59 -0.51
C GLU A 85 -0.25 -2.77 0.45
N ASN A 86 -1.34 -3.52 0.38
CA ASN A 86 -1.50 -4.78 1.08
C ASN A 86 -1.95 -5.84 0.08
N TYR A 87 -1.24 -6.97 0.04
CA TYR A 87 -1.62 -8.12 -0.78
C TYR A 87 -2.26 -9.19 0.10
N ASN A 88 -3.52 -9.50 -0.17
CA ASN A 88 -4.29 -10.42 0.65
C ASN A 88 -4.06 -11.88 0.22
N ASP A 89 -4.29 -12.82 1.15
CA ASP A 89 -4.17 -14.27 0.91
C ASP A 89 -5.05 -14.79 -0.25
N ASN A 90 -6.19 -14.12 -0.51
CA ASN A 90 -7.09 -14.43 -1.62
C ASN A 90 -6.60 -13.89 -2.98
N GLY A 91 -5.47 -13.19 -2.99
CA GLY A 91 -4.84 -12.58 -4.16
C GLY A 91 -5.33 -11.18 -4.53
N SER A 92 -6.19 -10.55 -3.74
CA SER A 92 -6.64 -9.16 -3.97
C SER A 92 -5.67 -8.12 -3.39
N TYR A 93 -5.61 -6.95 -3.99
CA TYR A 93 -4.87 -5.79 -3.49
C TYR A 93 -5.78 -4.80 -2.77
N ASP A 94 -5.31 -4.27 -1.65
CA ASP A 94 -5.80 -3.03 -1.05
C ASP A 94 -4.79 -1.91 -1.28
N ILE A 95 -5.26 -0.76 -1.76
CA ILE A 95 -4.37 0.33 -2.18
C ILE A 95 -4.74 1.66 -1.52
N GLY A 96 -3.68 2.37 -1.15
CA GLY A 96 -3.66 3.78 -0.79
C GLY A 96 -4.21 4.11 0.59
N LEU A 97 -4.56 5.38 0.76
CA LEU A 97 -4.84 5.99 2.06
C LEU A 97 -5.91 5.24 2.88
N TYR A 98 -6.96 4.76 2.20
CA TYR A 98 -8.08 4.03 2.81
C TYR A 98 -8.07 2.52 2.50
N GLN A 99 -6.98 1.99 1.93
CA GLN A 99 -6.82 0.58 1.57
C GLN A 99 -8.03 0.06 0.76
N VAL A 100 -8.29 0.67 -0.40
CA VAL A 100 -9.42 0.31 -1.25
C VAL A 100 -9.10 -0.98 -2.00
N ASN A 101 -9.90 -2.03 -1.75
CA ASN A 101 -9.76 -3.34 -2.38
C ASN A 101 -10.03 -3.32 -3.90
N ASP A 102 -9.29 -4.13 -4.66
CA ASP A 102 -9.31 -4.20 -6.13
C ASP A 102 -10.64 -4.63 -6.75
N VAL A 103 -11.48 -5.35 -6.00
CA VAL A 103 -12.86 -5.68 -6.42
C VAL A 103 -13.70 -4.43 -6.71
N ASN A 104 -13.31 -3.28 -6.15
CA ASN A 104 -14.03 -2.02 -6.27
C ASN A 104 -13.46 -1.09 -7.37
N TRP A 105 -12.27 -1.36 -7.90
CA TRP A 105 -11.54 -0.42 -8.77
C TRP A 105 -12.26 -0.14 -10.08
N ASN A 106 -12.94 -1.13 -10.66
CA ASN A 106 -13.74 -0.90 -11.87
C ASN A 106 -14.82 0.17 -11.67
N SER A 107 -15.42 0.21 -10.48
CA SER A 107 -16.52 1.13 -10.14
C SER A 107 -16.04 2.54 -9.76
N CYS A 108 -14.76 2.71 -9.43
CA CYS A 108 -14.26 3.97 -8.86
C CYS A 108 -13.04 4.58 -9.56
N SER A 109 -12.16 3.78 -10.15
CA SER A 109 -10.90 4.22 -10.79
C SER A 109 -10.70 3.65 -12.20
N GLY A 110 -11.77 3.11 -12.82
CA GLY A 110 -11.71 2.50 -14.14
C GLY A 110 -10.83 1.25 -14.21
N GLY A 111 -10.74 0.50 -13.09
CA GLY A 111 -9.98 -0.75 -12.99
C GLY A 111 -8.50 -0.56 -12.66
N ARG A 112 -8.06 0.66 -12.35
CA ARG A 112 -6.67 0.98 -12.03
C ARG A 112 -6.47 1.11 -10.52
N ALA A 113 -5.27 0.81 -10.03
CA ALA A 113 -4.90 1.07 -8.65
C ALA A 113 -5.06 2.58 -8.34
N PRO A 114 -5.88 2.98 -7.35
CA PRO A 114 -6.14 4.38 -7.03
C PRO A 114 -4.99 4.97 -6.19
N CYS A 115 -3.81 5.12 -6.80
CA CYS A 115 -2.58 5.61 -6.15
C CYS A 115 -2.58 7.12 -5.89
N ASP A 116 -3.36 7.89 -6.66
CA ASP A 116 -3.59 9.30 -6.36
C ASP A 116 -4.52 9.41 -5.14
N PRO A 117 -4.13 10.13 -4.07
CA PRO A 117 -4.91 10.18 -2.83
C PRO A 117 -6.30 10.79 -2.99
N THR A 118 -6.49 11.71 -3.95
CA THR A 118 -7.81 12.28 -4.24
C THR A 118 -8.73 11.22 -4.84
N THR A 119 -8.24 10.45 -5.81
CA THR A 119 -8.93 9.31 -6.42
C THR A 119 -9.19 8.22 -5.39
N ASN A 120 -8.24 7.95 -4.50
CA ASN A 120 -8.39 7.00 -3.40
C ASN A 120 -9.51 7.40 -2.44
N ALA A 121 -9.56 8.68 -2.03
CA ALA A 121 -10.63 9.22 -1.20
C ALA A 121 -12.00 9.13 -1.89
N GLN A 122 -12.07 9.42 -3.19
CA GLN A 122 -13.30 9.25 -3.99
C GLN A 122 -13.76 7.79 -4.05
N CYS A 123 -12.83 6.86 -4.24
CA CYS A 123 -13.10 5.42 -4.18
C CYS A 123 -13.62 5.00 -2.80
N ALA A 124 -12.96 5.44 -1.72
CA ALA A 124 -13.36 5.15 -0.36
C ALA A 124 -14.77 5.68 -0.06
N HIS A 125 -15.08 6.92 -0.46
CA HIS A 125 -16.41 7.49 -0.26
C HIS A 125 -17.51 6.67 -0.96
N LYS A 126 -17.25 6.17 -2.18
CA LYS A 126 -18.18 5.25 -2.87
C LYS A 126 -18.38 3.95 -2.10
N VAL A 127 -17.31 3.32 -1.60
CA VAL A 127 -17.40 2.09 -0.79
C VAL A 127 -18.20 2.35 0.49
N TRP A 128 -17.98 3.49 1.14
CA TRP A 128 -18.72 3.93 2.32
C TRP A 128 -20.22 4.12 2.02
N GLN A 129 -20.56 4.72 0.87
CA GLN A 129 -21.95 4.82 0.40
C GLN A 129 -22.58 3.45 0.16
N TRP A 130 -21.86 2.49 -0.44
CA TRP A 130 -22.34 1.12 -0.60
C TRP A 130 -22.55 0.41 0.74
N GLY A 131 -21.78 0.79 1.76
CA GLY A 131 -21.97 0.42 3.16
C GLY A 131 -23.22 1.03 3.82
N GLY A 132 -24.03 1.79 3.09
CA GLY A 132 -25.20 2.50 3.63
C GLY A 132 -24.81 3.78 4.37
N GLY A 133 -23.69 4.41 3.99
CA GLY A 133 -23.17 5.59 4.67
C GLY A 133 -22.57 5.24 6.03
N THR A 134 -21.86 4.10 6.11
CA THR A 134 -21.18 3.66 7.34
C THR A 134 -19.83 3.02 7.05
N TRP A 135 -18.94 2.97 8.04
CA TRP A 135 -17.60 2.36 7.90
C TRP A 135 -17.59 0.83 8.05
N LYS A 136 -18.74 0.14 8.14
CA LYS A 136 -18.83 -1.31 8.38
C LYS A 136 -18.07 -2.20 7.38
N LEU A 137 -17.76 -1.69 6.19
CA LEU A 137 -17.04 -2.43 5.16
C LEU A 137 -15.51 -2.40 5.34
N TRP A 138 -15.00 -1.60 6.28
CA TRP A 138 -13.59 -1.62 6.66
C TRP A 138 -13.39 -2.55 7.86
N SER A 139 -12.42 -3.46 7.75
CA SER A 139 -12.07 -4.37 8.86
C SER A 139 -11.61 -3.62 10.11
N THR A 140 -11.04 -2.42 9.94
CA THR A 140 -10.59 -1.53 11.02
C THR A 140 -11.72 -0.79 11.74
N CYS A 141 -12.97 -0.86 11.26
CA CYS A 141 -14.09 -0.12 11.84
C CYS A 141 -14.35 -0.44 13.31
N GLY A 142 -14.13 -1.70 13.72
CA GLY A 142 -14.36 -2.14 15.09
C GLY A 142 -13.38 -1.50 16.07
N ARG A 143 -12.10 -1.41 15.66
CA ARG A 143 -11.05 -0.72 16.42
C ARG A 143 -11.34 0.78 16.54
N CYS A 144 -11.91 1.38 15.50
CA CYS A 144 -12.29 2.80 15.50
C CYS A 144 -13.65 3.10 16.18
N GLY A 145 -14.43 2.07 16.52
CA GLY A 145 -15.80 2.26 17.02
C GLY A 145 -16.72 2.93 15.99
N CYS A 146 -16.51 2.66 14.70
CA CYS A 146 -17.12 3.39 13.59
C CYS A 146 -17.97 2.53 12.65
N CYS A 147 -18.11 1.23 12.91
CA CYS A 147 -18.82 0.33 11.99
C CYS A 147 -20.23 0.81 11.62
N ASP A 148 -21.00 1.30 12.60
CA ASP A 148 -22.36 1.81 12.37
C ASP A 148 -22.43 3.35 12.34
N ARG A 149 -21.29 4.00 12.21
CA ARG A 149 -21.19 5.46 12.19
C ARG A 149 -20.99 5.94 10.75
N PRO A 150 -21.54 7.10 10.41
CA PRO A 150 -21.11 7.80 9.21
C PRO A 150 -19.62 8.04 9.24
#